data_AF-A0A7X3R3C1-F1
#
_entry.id   AF-A0A7X3R3C1-F1
#
_cell.length_a   1.000
_cell.length_b   1.000
_cell.length_c   1.000
_cell.angle_alpha   90.00
_cell.angle_beta   90.00
_cell.angle_gamma   90.00
#
_symmetry.space_group_name_H-M   'P 1'
#
loop_
_entity.id
_entity.type
_entity.pdbx_description
1 polymer ?
#
loop_
_entity_poly.entity_id
_entity_poly.type
_entity_poly.pdbx_seq_one_letter_code
_entity_poly.pdbx_strand_id
1 'polypeptide(L)'
;MAITEEPLITRRRLSPRRLAAPLTAAALVLALLVGGGMVAFFVSQSSGSDAPPAAGPFVTPGPTNPVAVFDVREVNGASLTLLPANIEGEALTTTLRDGVTLEAFVPGMPTRIEPGHWLVFTGEGDPVRNYVIRQVIAIVEPGAPLDDGLARSPAGFIGTELLGNPNHRPVLWGLVESVTVYPTDGGADVTLVGPDGPITVEIYQGVTLFFVESYDAPITDGDRIAIRAPAGTDPSNAGAILVAPQGAR
;
A
#
# COMPACT_ATOMS: atom_id res chain seq x y z
N MET A 1 -87.07 53.48 44.69
CA MET A 1 -85.91 54.22 44.14
C MET A 1 -84.69 53.34 44.43
N ALA A 2 -84.24 52.56 43.44
CA ALA A 2 -83.21 51.53 43.60
C ALA A 2 -81.89 52.06 43.05
N ILE A 3 -80.84 52.02 43.88
CA ILE A 3 -79.48 52.42 43.52
C ILE A 3 -78.76 51.13 43.10
N THR A 4 -78.44 51.02 41.82
CA THR A 4 -77.69 49.90 41.24
C THR A 4 -76.21 50.21 41.36
N GLU A 5 -75.48 49.48 42.22
CA GLU A 5 -74.02 49.57 42.29
C GLU A 5 -73.39 48.73 41.17
N GLU A 6 -72.67 49.40 40.25
CA GLU A 6 -71.80 48.72 39.29
C GLU A 6 -70.47 48.32 39.95
N PRO A 7 -70.06 47.05 39.86
CA PRO A 7 -68.78 46.61 40.41
C PRO A 7 -67.61 47.12 39.55
N LEU A 8 -66.68 47.82 40.19
CA LEU A 8 -65.45 48.33 39.59
C LEU A 8 -64.51 47.18 39.20
N ILE A 9 -64.53 46.76 37.94
CA ILE A 9 -63.62 45.72 37.41
C ILE A 9 -62.22 46.32 37.22
N THR A 10 -61.36 46.13 38.21
CA THR A 10 -59.94 46.52 38.16
C THR A 10 -59.17 45.61 37.19
N ARG A 11 -59.03 46.01 35.91
CA ARG A 11 -58.19 45.31 34.92
C ARG A 11 -56.70 45.46 35.29
N ARG A 12 -56.16 44.45 35.97
CA ARG A 12 -54.72 44.33 36.27
C ARG A 12 -53.94 44.21 34.95
N ARG A 13 -53.33 45.32 34.48
CA ARG A 13 -52.40 45.29 33.34
C ARG A 13 -51.16 44.49 33.74
N LEU A 14 -51.08 43.24 33.28
CA LEU A 14 -49.87 42.42 33.37
C LEU A 14 -48.77 43.12 32.58
N SER A 15 -47.70 43.54 33.26
CA SER A 15 -46.57 44.18 32.61
C SER A 15 -45.84 43.16 31.72
N PRO A 16 -45.58 43.48 30.43
CA PRO A 16 -45.01 42.54 29.45
C PRO A 16 -43.64 41.97 29.85
N ARG A 17 -42.95 42.62 30.80
CA ARG A 17 -41.67 42.16 31.35
C ARG A 17 -41.78 40.93 32.26
N ARG A 18 -42.94 40.62 32.85
CA ARG A 18 -43.08 39.46 33.76
C ARG A 18 -43.31 38.12 33.06
N LEU A 19 -43.65 38.13 31.76
CA LEU A 19 -43.84 36.92 30.97
C LEU A 19 -42.59 36.52 30.15
N ALA A 20 -41.65 37.45 29.96
CA ALA A 20 -40.45 37.18 29.17
C ALA A 20 -39.52 36.15 29.85
N ALA A 21 -39.26 36.31 31.16
CA ALA A 21 -38.34 35.44 31.90
C ALA A 21 -38.70 33.94 31.86
N PRO A 22 -39.96 33.50 32.12
CA PRO A 22 -40.31 32.09 32.06
C PRO A 22 -40.27 31.52 30.64
N LEU A 23 -40.59 32.34 29.61
CA LEU A 23 -40.50 31.92 28.21
C LEU A 23 -39.05 31.70 27.77
N THR A 24 -38.12 32.59 28.14
CA THR A 24 -36.70 32.43 27.81
C THR A 24 -36.11 31.20 28.49
N ALA A 25 -36.45 30.95 29.76
CA ALA A 25 -36.01 29.75 30.47
C ALA A 25 -36.55 28.47 29.82
N ALA A 26 -37.84 28.44 29.44
CA ALA A 26 -38.44 27.30 28.74
C ALA A 26 -37.79 27.05 27.37
N ALA A 27 -37.48 28.10 26.61
CA ALA A 27 -36.80 27.99 25.32
C ALA A 27 -35.38 27.44 25.47
N LEU A 28 -34.65 27.85 26.51
CA LEU A 28 -33.29 27.37 26.78
C LEU A 28 -33.28 25.88 27.17
N VAL A 29 -34.23 25.45 28.00
CA VAL A 29 -34.40 24.04 28.37
C VAL A 29 -34.76 23.20 27.13
N LEU A 30 -35.66 23.70 26.28
CA LEU A 30 -36.02 23.01 25.04
C LEU A 30 -34.81 22.89 24.10
N ALA A 31 -34.01 23.96 23.94
CA ALA A 31 -32.81 23.93 23.13
C ALA A 31 -31.77 22.94 23.67
N LEU A 32 -31.60 22.84 24.99
CA LEU A 32 -30.72 21.86 25.62
C LEU A 32 -31.22 20.43 25.42
N LEU A 33 -32.53 20.18 25.50
CA LEU A 33 -33.11 18.86 25.27
C LEU A 33 -32.96 18.43 23.81
N VAL A 34 -33.19 19.34 22.86
CA VAL A 34 -33.01 19.05 21.43
C VAL A 34 -31.54 18.83 21.11
N GLY A 35 -30.65 19.70 21.59
CA GLY A 35 -29.20 19.55 21.41
C GLY A 35 -28.67 18.25 22.01
N GLY A 36 -29.04 17.94 23.26
CA GLY A 36 -28.67 16.68 23.92
C GLY A 36 -29.24 15.45 23.22
N GLY A 37 -30.48 15.51 22.75
CA GLY A 37 -31.11 14.44 21.97
C GLY A 37 -30.40 14.19 20.64
N MET A 38 -30.00 15.25 19.91
CA MET A 38 -29.23 15.10 18.68
C MET A 38 -27.85 14.48 18.94
N VAL A 39 -27.13 14.92 19.97
CA VAL A 39 -25.82 14.33 20.34
C VAL A 39 -25.98 12.85 20.69
N ALA A 40 -26.96 12.49 21.52
CA ALA A 40 -27.23 11.10 21.87
C ALA A 40 -27.60 10.24 20.64
N PHE A 41 -28.38 10.80 19.71
CA PHE A 41 -28.73 10.14 18.46
C PHE A 41 -27.50 9.87 17.58
N PHE A 42 -26.62 10.87 17.37
CA PHE A 42 -25.41 10.69 16.58
C PHE A 42 -24.43 9.70 17.21
N VAL A 43 -24.26 9.72 18.53
CA VAL A 43 -23.43 8.73 19.25
C VAL A 43 -24.04 7.32 19.17
N SER A 44 -25.36 7.20 19.19
CA SER A 44 -26.02 5.89 19.04
C SER A 44 -25.88 5.31 17.63
N GLN A 45 -25.90 6.15 16.58
CA GLN A 45 -25.67 5.70 15.21
C GLN A 45 -24.22 5.26 14.97
N SER A 46 -23.23 5.90 15.60
CA SER A 46 -21.84 5.46 15.49
C SER A 46 -21.53 4.18 16.28
N SER A 47 -22.40 3.78 17.21
CA SER A 47 -22.23 2.58 18.04
C SER A 47 -22.86 1.32 17.45
N GLY A 48 -23.61 1.47 16.34
CA GLY A 48 -24.35 0.39 15.69
C GLY A 48 -23.73 -0.13 14.39
N SER A 49 -22.56 0.38 13.98
CA SER A 49 -21.83 -0.27 12.89
C SER A 49 -21.18 -1.52 13.46
N ASP A 50 -21.65 -2.71 13.05
CA ASP A 50 -20.87 -3.94 13.15
C ASP A 50 -19.43 -3.58 12.76
N ALA A 51 -18.52 -3.66 13.73
CA ALA A 51 -17.12 -3.46 13.44
C ALA A 51 -16.80 -4.42 12.28
N PRO A 52 -16.15 -3.95 11.20
CA PRO A 52 -15.83 -4.82 10.09
C PRO A 52 -15.14 -6.06 10.65
N PRO A 53 -15.47 -7.26 10.13
CA PRO A 53 -14.87 -8.49 10.61
C PRO A 53 -13.35 -8.32 10.64
N ALA A 54 -12.73 -8.73 11.75
CA ALA A 54 -11.29 -8.67 11.89
C ALA A 54 -10.64 -9.33 10.68
N ALA A 55 -9.67 -8.66 10.05
CA ALA A 55 -8.93 -9.24 8.95
C ALA A 55 -8.36 -10.60 9.40
N GLY A 56 -8.49 -11.61 8.55
CA GLY A 56 -7.90 -12.93 8.81
C GLY A 56 -6.38 -12.83 9.00
N PRO A 57 -5.74 -13.85 9.62
CA PRO A 57 -4.31 -13.85 9.78
C PRO A 57 -3.63 -13.77 8.42
N PHE A 58 -2.60 -12.94 8.32
CA PHE A 58 -1.83 -12.77 7.11
C PHE A 58 -1.07 -14.07 6.80
N VAL A 59 -1.53 -14.81 5.78
CA VAL A 59 -0.83 -16.02 5.32
C VAL A 59 0.20 -15.58 4.29
N THR A 60 1.48 -15.69 4.65
CA THR A 60 2.58 -15.39 3.74
C THR A 60 2.60 -16.43 2.63
N PRO A 61 2.54 -16.07 1.34
CA PRO A 61 2.99 -16.96 0.29
C PRO A 61 4.46 -17.26 0.58
N GLY A 62 4.76 -18.48 1.05
CA GLY A 62 6.13 -18.85 1.36
C GLY A 62 7.00 -18.67 0.12
N PRO A 63 8.24 -18.16 0.24
CA PRO A 63 9.10 -18.02 -0.92
C PRO A 63 9.28 -19.39 -1.55
N THR A 64 8.80 -19.57 -2.78
CA THR A 64 8.85 -20.87 -3.46
C THR A 64 10.28 -21.30 -3.73
N ASN A 65 11.23 -20.35 -3.76
CA ASN A 65 12.66 -20.60 -3.89
C ASN A 65 13.45 -19.58 -3.04
N PRO A 66 14.43 -20.00 -2.23
CA PRO A 66 15.32 -19.08 -1.56
C PRO A 66 16.16 -18.32 -2.60
N VAL A 67 16.30 -17.02 -2.39
CA VAL A 67 17.12 -16.13 -3.24
C VAL A 67 18.20 -15.52 -2.36
N ALA A 68 19.43 -15.57 -2.83
CA ALA A 68 20.57 -15.00 -2.11
C ALA A 68 20.80 -13.56 -2.61
N VAL A 69 20.91 -12.62 -1.67
CA VAL A 69 21.08 -11.18 -1.99
C VAL A 69 22.49 -10.75 -1.65
N PHE A 70 23.15 -10.10 -2.60
CA PHE A 70 24.52 -9.63 -2.48
C PHE A 70 24.63 -8.15 -2.87
N ASP A 71 25.52 -7.44 -2.21
CA ASP A 71 26.05 -6.16 -2.66
C ASP A 71 27.31 -6.40 -3.48
N VAL A 72 27.37 -5.86 -4.70
CA VAL A 72 28.55 -5.90 -5.56
C VAL A 72 29.54 -4.86 -5.03
N ARG A 73 30.71 -5.32 -4.58
CA ARG A 73 31.75 -4.46 -4.02
C ARG A 73 32.75 -4.01 -5.07
N GLU A 74 33.10 -4.90 -5.98
CA GLU A 74 34.11 -4.66 -7.01
C GLU A 74 33.82 -5.55 -8.22
N VAL A 75 34.00 -4.99 -9.41
CA VAL A 75 33.92 -5.63 -10.72
C VAL A 75 35.27 -5.52 -11.41
N ASN A 76 35.91 -6.66 -11.64
CA ASN A 76 37.18 -6.76 -12.34
C ASN A 76 37.03 -7.66 -13.58
N GLY A 77 36.74 -7.03 -14.72
CA GLY A 77 36.38 -7.75 -15.94
C GLY A 77 35.08 -8.52 -15.77
N ALA A 78 35.13 -9.86 -15.89
CA ALA A 78 33.98 -10.73 -15.64
C ALA A 78 33.87 -11.22 -14.19
N SER A 79 34.84 -10.87 -13.34
CA SER A 79 34.87 -11.27 -11.93
C SER A 79 34.14 -10.25 -11.06
N LEU A 80 33.26 -10.73 -10.20
CA LEU A 80 32.51 -9.95 -9.23
C LEU A 80 32.94 -10.32 -7.82
N THR A 81 33.25 -9.32 -7.00
CA THR A 81 33.38 -9.48 -5.55
C THR A 81 32.06 -9.11 -4.90
N LEU A 82 31.41 -10.10 -4.28
CA LEU A 82 30.07 -10.06 -3.72
C LEU A 82 30.14 -10.10 -2.19
N LEU A 83 29.39 -9.24 -1.52
CA LEU A 83 29.19 -9.29 -0.07
C LEU A 83 27.73 -9.64 0.24
N PRO A 84 27.43 -10.62 1.10
CA PRO A 84 26.05 -10.89 1.50
C PRO A 84 25.36 -9.63 2.07
N ALA A 85 24.19 -9.29 1.57
CA ALA A 85 23.52 -8.02 1.90
C ALA A 85 22.73 -8.07 3.23
N ASN A 86 22.17 -9.23 3.58
CA ASN A 86 21.21 -9.38 4.69
C ASN A 86 21.71 -10.28 5.83
N ILE A 87 22.94 -10.79 5.74
CA ILE A 87 23.57 -11.65 6.74
C ILE A 87 25.03 -11.26 6.90
N GLU A 88 25.59 -11.47 8.08
CA GLU A 88 27.05 -11.40 8.24
C GLU A 88 27.69 -12.55 7.43
N GLY A 89 28.70 -12.21 6.63
CA GLY A 89 29.40 -13.19 5.81
C GLY A 89 30.65 -12.59 5.16
N GLU A 90 31.53 -13.47 4.73
CA GLU A 90 32.75 -13.07 4.02
C GLU A 90 32.44 -12.67 2.58
N ALA A 91 33.25 -11.77 2.04
CA ALA A 91 33.19 -11.43 0.63
C ALA A 91 33.57 -12.66 -0.21
N LEU A 92 32.81 -12.90 -1.28
CA LEU A 92 33.05 -13.97 -2.24
C LEU A 92 33.42 -13.37 -3.59
N THR A 93 34.52 -13.83 -4.18
CA THR A 93 34.84 -13.52 -5.58
C THR A 93 34.34 -14.64 -6.47
N THR A 94 33.58 -14.29 -7.50
CA THR A 94 32.99 -15.24 -8.45
C THR A 94 33.06 -14.72 -9.88
N THR A 95 32.96 -15.60 -10.86
CA THR A 95 32.84 -15.23 -12.29
C THR A 95 31.51 -15.76 -12.78
N LEU A 96 30.69 -14.86 -13.34
CA LEU A 96 29.42 -15.27 -13.93
C LEU A 96 29.66 -16.12 -15.17
N ARG A 97 28.88 -17.19 -15.32
CA ARG A 97 28.92 -18.01 -16.53
C ARG A 97 28.29 -17.28 -17.70
N ASP A 98 28.70 -17.67 -18.90
CA ASP A 98 27.98 -17.28 -20.11
C ASP A 98 26.54 -17.80 -20.07
N GLY A 99 25.60 -17.02 -20.59
CA GLY A 99 24.19 -17.39 -20.70
C GLY A 99 23.35 -17.16 -19.43
N VAL A 100 23.89 -16.51 -18.40
CA VAL A 100 23.09 -16.02 -17.27
C VAL A 100 22.08 -14.99 -17.77
N THR A 101 20.80 -15.18 -17.46
CA THR A 101 19.77 -14.18 -17.73
C THR A 101 19.85 -13.06 -16.71
N LEU A 102 19.93 -11.82 -17.19
CA LEU A 102 19.92 -10.63 -16.35
C LEU A 102 18.60 -9.90 -16.50
N GLU A 103 18.01 -9.54 -15.36
CA GLU A 103 16.89 -8.61 -15.28
C GLU A 103 17.26 -7.47 -14.35
N ALA A 104 16.62 -6.32 -14.50
CA ALA A 104 16.84 -5.15 -13.67
C ALA A 104 15.59 -4.74 -12.91
N PHE A 105 15.85 -4.20 -11.72
CA PHE A 105 14.91 -3.56 -10.84
C PHE A 105 15.07 -2.03 -11.01
N VAL A 106 14.29 -1.46 -11.92
CA VAL A 106 14.48 -0.08 -12.41
C VAL A 106 13.43 0.84 -11.79
N PRO A 107 13.81 1.98 -11.17
CA PRO A 107 12.85 2.97 -10.70
C PRO A 107 11.96 3.46 -11.84
N GLY A 108 10.67 3.61 -11.58
CA GLY A 108 9.71 4.07 -12.57
C GLY A 108 8.66 5.03 -12.02
N MET A 109 7.76 5.43 -12.91
CA MET A 109 6.64 6.33 -12.60
C MET A 109 5.32 5.65 -12.98
N PRO A 110 4.20 6.00 -12.33
CA PRO A 110 2.89 5.41 -12.64
C PRO A 110 2.49 5.52 -14.11
N THR A 111 2.95 6.57 -14.80
CA THR A 111 2.72 6.82 -16.23
C THR A 111 3.32 5.75 -17.16
N ARG A 112 4.23 4.90 -16.67
CA ARG A 112 4.85 3.79 -17.40
C ARG A 112 4.08 2.47 -17.22
N ILE A 113 3.07 2.42 -16.36
CA ILE A 113 2.25 1.21 -16.19
C ILE A 113 1.38 1.04 -17.45
N GLU A 114 1.39 -0.18 -18.02
CA GLU A 114 0.62 -0.52 -19.22
C GLU A 114 -0.23 -1.77 -18.97
N PRO A 115 -1.33 -1.95 -19.72
CA PRO A 115 -2.06 -3.23 -19.75
C PRO A 115 -1.13 -4.39 -20.11
N GLY A 116 -1.29 -5.51 -19.40
CA GLY A 116 -0.42 -6.68 -19.54
C GLY A 116 0.74 -6.75 -18.54
N HIS A 117 1.11 -5.65 -17.88
CA HIS A 117 2.04 -5.71 -16.76
C HIS A 117 1.43 -6.50 -15.58
N TRP A 118 2.25 -7.14 -14.76
CA TRP A 118 1.80 -7.69 -13.48
C TRP A 118 2.26 -6.79 -12.34
N LEU A 119 1.32 -6.27 -11.56
CA LEU A 119 1.66 -5.46 -10.39
C LEU A 119 1.68 -6.30 -9.13
N VAL A 120 2.71 -6.07 -8.30
CA VAL A 120 2.83 -6.61 -6.95
C VAL A 120 3.00 -5.45 -5.98
N PHE A 121 2.03 -5.26 -5.11
CA PHE A 121 2.08 -4.26 -4.04
C PHE A 121 2.68 -4.91 -2.82
N THR A 122 3.79 -4.33 -2.36
CA THR A 122 4.49 -4.82 -1.19
C THR A 122 4.23 -3.87 -0.02
N GLY A 123 3.80 -4.41 1.10
CA GLY A 123 3.53 -3.66 2.31
C GLY A 123 4.06 -4.34 3.56
N GLU A 124 3.83 -3.71 4.70
CA GLU A 124 4.04 -4.28 6.02
C GLU A 124 2.80 -4.05 6.89
N GLY A 125 2.63 -4.87 7.93
CA GLY A 125 1.47 -4.78 8.81
C GLY A 125 1.41 -3.44 9.55
N ASP A 126 0.20 -2.88 9.63
CA ASP A 126 -0.09 -1.65 10.36
C ASP A 126 -1.26 -1.89 11.32
N PRO A 127 -1.12 -1.55 12.62
CA PRO A 127 -2.13 -1.87 13.63
C PRO A 127 -3.45 -1.09 13.47
N VAL A 128 -3.47 -0.02 12.67
CA VAL A 128 -4.65 0.85 12.45
C VAL A 128 -5.26 0.60 11.07
N ARG A 129 -4.44 0.44 10.04
CA ARG A 129 -4.86 0.36 8.64
C ARG A 129 -4.77 -1.05 8.04
N ASN A 130 -4.52 -2.06 8.86
CA ASN A 130 -4.12 -3.43 8.50
C ASN A 130 -2.73 -3.50 7.83
N TYR A 131 -2.44 -2.64 6.85
CA TYR A 131 -1.13 -2.56 6.19
C TYR A 131 -0.80 -1.16 5.66
N VAL A 132 0.48 -0.91 5.43
CA VAL A 132 1.00 0.24 4.68
C VAL A 132 1.74 -0.27 3.45
N ILE A 133 1.35 0.20 2.27
CA ILE A 133 2.09 -0.07 1.02
C ILE A 133 3.40 0.70 1.06
N ARG A 134 4.50 -0.03 0.95
CA ARG A 134 5.86 0.52 0.95
C ARG A 134 6.37 0.71 -0.47
N GLN A 135 5.97 -0.15 -1.39
CA GLN A 135 6.37 -0.07 -2.78
C GLN A 135 5.42 -0.86 -3.70
N VAL A 136 5.51 -0.55 -4.98
CA VAL A 136 4.85 -1.25 -6.07
C VAL A 136 5.91 -1.77 -7.01
N ILE A 137 5.75 -2.99 -7.48
CA ILE A 137 6.63 -3.63 -8.45
C ILE A 137 5.79 -3.96 -9.68
N ALA A 138 6.27 -3.59 -10.86
CA ALA A 138 5.67 -3.95 -12.14
C ALA A 138 6.57 -4.93 -12.89
N ILE A 139 6.10 -6.14 -13.13
CA ILE A 139 6.77 -7.08 -14.03
C ILE A 139 6.27 -6.79 -15.44
N VAL A 140 7.16 -6.39 -16.33
CA VAL A 140 6.78 -5.95 -17.70
C VAL A 140 6.31 -7.13 -18.54
N GLU A 141 7.01 -8.26 -18.45
CA GLU A 141 6.71 -9.49 -19.20
C GLU A 141 6.39 -10.65 -18.25
N PRO A 142 5.24 -10.63 -17.56
CA PRO A 142 4.93 -11.65 -16.58
C PRO A 142 4.69 -13.02 -17.25
N GLY A 143 5.27 -14.06 -16.67
CA GLY A 143 4.88 -15.43 -16.92
C GLY A 143 3.51 -15.76 -16.30
N ALA A 144 3.05 -17.01 -16.49
CA ALA A 144 1.83 -17.46 -15.85
C ALA A 144 1.98 -17.45 -14.30
N PRO A 145 0.92 -17.07 -13.55
CA PRO A 145 0.90 -17.23 -12.10
C PRO A 145 1.16 -18.69 -11.70
N LEU A 146 1.94 -18.90 -10.63
CA LEU A 146 2.15 -20.23 -10.05
C LEU A 146 1.05 -20.58 -9.05
N ASP A 147 1.20 -21.71 -8.35
CA ASP A 147 0.25 -22.19 -7.32
C ASP A 147 0.01 -21.19 -6.18
N ASP A 148 0.92 -20.24 -5.98
CA ASP A 148 0.80 -19.15 -5.01
C ASP A 148 0.01 -17.94 -5.55
N GLY A 149 -0.45 -18.00 -6.79
CA GLY A 149 -1.19 -16.95 -7.46
C GLY A 149 -0.33 -15.76 -7.91
N LEU A 150 0.99 -15.80 -7.73
CA LEU A 150 1.91 -14.74 -8.16
C LEU A 150 2.54 -15.07 -9.52
N ALA A 151 2.42 -14.15 -10.46
CA ALA A 151 3.24 -14.19 -11.66
C ALA A 151 4.69 -13.83 -11.33
N ARG A 152 5.61 -14.33 -12.15
CA ARG A 152 7.04 -14.08 -12.07
C ARG A 152 7.53 -13.54 -13.40
N SER A 153 8.64 -12.83 -13.39
CA SER A 153 9.37 -12.49 -14.60
C SER A 153 9.86 -13.74 -15.32
N PRO A 154 10.34 -13.65 -16.58
CA PRO A 154 10.90 -14.78 -17.31
C PRO A 154 12.05 -15.47 -16.56
N ALA A 155 12.87 -14.72 -15.83
CA ALA A 155 13.92 -15.27 -14.96
C ALA A 155 13.40 -15.91 -13.64
N GLY A 156 12.13 -15.70 -13.32
CA GLY A 156 11.45 -16.28 -12.16
C GLY A 156 11.44 -15.40 -10.91
N PHE A 157 11.66 -14.09 -11.04
CA PHE A 157 11.61 -13.13 -9.92
C PHE A 157 10.22 -12.52 -9.75
N ILE A 158 9.85 -12.17 -8.52
CA ILE A 158 8.65 -11.39 -8.20
C ILE A 158 8.98 -9.92 -7.87
N GLY A 159 10.27 -9.57 -7.85
CA GLY A 159 10.84 -8.25 -7.56
C GLY A 159 10.97 -7.90 -6.07
N THR A 160 10.42 -8.71 -5.16
CA THR A 160 10.58 -8.48 -3.71
C THR A 160 11.89 -9.04 -3.15
N GLU A 161 12.66 -9.76 -3.95
CA GLU A 161 13.89 -10.45 -3.54
C GLU A 161 14.97 -9.47 -3.08
N LEU A 162 15.01 -8.28 -3.68
CA LEU A 162 16.02 -7.26 -3.39
C LEU A 162 15.69 -6.43 -2.13
N LEU A 163 14.55 -6.70 -1.49
CA LEU A 163 14.13 -5.96 -0.31
C LEU A 163 14.97 -6.29 0.91
N GLY A 164 15.49 -5.25 1.56
CA GLY A 164 16.26 -5.39 2.80
C GLY A 164 15.40 -5.62 4.03
N ASN A 165 14.13 -5.18 4.05
CA ASN A 165 13.27 -5.30 5.23
C ASN A 165 12.55 -6.66 5.23
N PRO A 166 12.87 -7.56 6.18
CA PRO A 166 12.23 -8.85 6.29
C PRO A 166 10.80 -8.74 6.82
N ASN A 167 10.17 -7.57 6.95
CA ASN A 167 8.73 -7.43 7.22
C ASN A 167 7.92 -7.06 5.99
N HIS A 168 8.57 -6.67 4.89
CA HIS A 168 7.90 -6.33 3.63
C HIS A 168 7.40 -7.59 2.92
N ARG A 169 6.13 -7.60 2.48
CA ARG A 169 5.47 -8.75 1.85
C ARG A 169 4.52 -8.32 0.74
N PRO A 170 4.33 -9.14 -0.32
CA PRO A 170 3.21 -8.96 -1.23
C PRO A 170 1.88 -8.97 -0.47
N VAL A 171 1.07 -7.93 -0.60
CA VAL A 171 -0.25 -7.80 0.03
C VAL A 171 -1.39 -7.75 -0.98
N LEU A 172 -1.10 -7.34 -2.21
CA LEU A 172 -2.05 -7.19 -3.31
C LEU A 172 -1.29 -7.40 -4.62
N TRP A 173 -1.89 -8.08 -5.59
CA TRP A 173 -1.28 -8.27 -6.90
C TRP A 173 -2.32 -8.60 -7.97
N GLY A 174 -1.92 -8.49 -9.23
CA GLY A 174 -2.72 -8.91 -10.36
C GLY A 174 -2.19 -8.41 -11.70
N LEU A 175 -2.78 -8.92 -12.78
CA LEU A 175 -2.49 -8.49 -14.15
C LEU A 175 -3.21 -7.18 -14.43
N VAL A 176 -2.50 -6.17 -14.94
CA VAL A 176 -3.09 -4.89 -15.36
C VAL A 176 -4.01 -5.13 -16.56
N GLU A 177 -5.30 -4.89 -16.37
CA GLU A 177 -6.30 -4.93 -17.42
C GLU A 177 -6.45 -3.56 -18.09
N SER A 178 -6.48 -2.49 -17.29
CA SER A 178 -6.60 -1.13 -17.78
C SER A 178 -5.88 -0.13 -16.87
N VAL A 179 -5.45 0.98 -17.47
CA VAL A 179 -4.77 2.08 -16.80
C VAL A 179 -5.31 3.42 -17.34
N THR A 180 -5.63 4.33 -16.41
CA THR A 180 -5.96 5.73 -16.71
C THR A 180 -4.92 6.60 -16.03
N VAL A 181 -4.03 7.19 -16.82
CA VAL A 181 -2.96 8.06 -16.31
C VAL A 181 -3.48 9.49 -16.17
N TYR A 182 -3.09 10.17 -15.10
CA TYR A 182 -3.39 11.59 -14.83
C TYR A 182 -2.13 12.44 -15.04
N PRO A 183 -1.92 13.06 -16.22
CA PRO A 183 -0.66 13.72 -16.55
C PRO A 183 -0.33 14.92 -15.66
N THR A 184 -1.37 15.60 -15.16
CA THR A 184 -1.22 16.77 -14.27
C THR A 184 -0.65 16.40 -12.91
N ASP A 185 -1.05 15.24 -12.39
CA ASP A 185 -0.75 14.81 -11.02
C ASP A 185 0.26 13.65 -10.98
N GLY A 186 0.70 13.15 -12.14
CA GLY A 186 1.67 12.07 -12.28
C GLY A 186 1.23 10.71 -11.74
N GLY A 187 -0.06 10.57 -11.39
CA GLY A 187 -0.67 9.35 -10.87
C GLY A 187 -1.37 8.51 -11.94
N ALA A 188 -1.91 7.37 -11.54
CA ALA A 188 -2.69 6.49 -12.40
C ALA A 188 -3.77 5.71 -11.62
N ASP A 189 -4.95 5.59 -12.20
CA ASP A 189 -5.96 4.61 -11.79
C ASP A 189 -5.72 3.32 -12.57
N VAL A 190 -5.58 2.20 -11.85
CA VAL A 190 -5.25 0.90 -12.42
C VAL A 190 -6.31 -0.12 -12.03
N THR A 191 -6.81 -0.88 -13.01
CA THR A 191 -7.65 -2.06 -12.76
C THR A 191 -6.82 -3.32 -13.01
N LEU A 192 -6.83 -4.22 -12.04
CA LEU A 192 -6.11 -5.48 -12.04
C LEU A 192 -7.08 -6.67 -12.07
N VAL A 193 -6.70 -7.71 -12.79
CA VAL A 193 -7.27 -9.05 -12.63
C VAL A 193 -6.53 -9.73 -11.49
N GLY A 194 -7.12 -9.71 -10.30
CA GLY A 194 -6.60 -10.37 -9.09
C GLY A 194 -7.09 -11.81 -8.94
N PRO A 195 -6.54 -12.56 -7.96
CA PRO A 195 -6.93 -13.95 -7.71
C PRO A 195 -8.40 -14.12 -7.30
N ASP A 196 -8.96 -13.14 -6.58
CA ASP A 196 -10.33 -13.18 -6.05
C ASP A 196 -11.32 -12.33 -6.88
N GLY A 197 -10.89 -11.78 -8.02
CA GLY A 197 -11.68 -10.92 -8.88
C GLY A 197 -10.98 -9.60 -9.24
N PRO A 198 -11.71 -8.67 -9.88
CA PRO A 198 -11.16 -7.38 -10.30
C PRO A 198 -10.83 -6.50 -9.09
N ILE A 199 -9.70 -5.81 -9.16
CA ILE A 199 -9.19 -4.90 -8.13
C ILE A 199 -8.94 -3.54 -8.77
N THR A 200 -9.43 -2.46 -8.17
CA THR A 200 -9.13 -1.09 -8.61
C THR A 200 -8.23 -0.42 -7.58
N VAL A 201 -7.14 0.20 -8.04
CA VAL A 201 -6.18 0.92 -7.20
C VAL A 201 -5.85 2.27 -7.82
N GLU A 202 -5.72 3.28 -6.95
CA GLU A 202 -5.18 4.58 -7.31
C GLU A 202 -3.71 4.64 -6.90
N ILE A 203 -2.83 4.94 -7.85
CA ILE A 203 -1.38 5.02 -7.66
C ILE A 203 -0.94 6.48 -7.81
N TYR A 204 -0.65 7.12 -6.68
CA TYR A 204 -0.23 8.52 -6.65
C TYR A 204 1.22 8.73 -7.10
N GLN A 205 1.51 9.95 -7.56
CA GLN A 205 2.89 10.39 -7.75
C GLN A 205 3.65 10.35 -6.41
N GLY A 206 4.88 9.84 -6.46
CA GLY A 206 5.74 9.68 -5.29
C GLY A 206 5.65 8.32 -4.61
N VAL A 207 4.79 7.41 -5.09
CA VAL A 207 4.92 6.00 -4.72
C VAL A 207 6.28 5.48 -5.18
N THR A 208 6.90 4.65 -4.34
CA THR A 208 8.09 3.90 -4.74
C THR A 208 7.65 2.80 -5.70
N LEU A 209 7.84 3.03 -7.00
CA LEU A 209 7.50 2.08 -8.07
C LEU A 209 8.77 1.63 -8.78
N PHE A 210 8.90 0.32 -8.95
CA PHE A 210 9.97 -0.30 -9.71
C PHE A 210 9.43 -1.20 -10.81
N PHE A 211 10.21 -1.34 -11.88
CA PHE A 211 9.93 -2.24 -12.99
C PHE A 211 10.96 -3.37 -12.98
N VAL A 212 10.48 -4.61 -13.16
CA VAL A 212 11.30 -5.78 -13.44
C VAL A 212 11.27 -6.01 -14.94
N GLU A 213 12.42 -5.84 -15.57
CA GLU A 213 12.59 -5.90 -17.02
C GLU A 213 13.93 -6.51 -17.44
N SER A 214 14.08 -6.89 -18.71
CA SER A 214 15.34 -7.40 -19.25
C SER A 214 16.49 -6.40 -19.05
N TYR A 215 17.68 -6.89 -18.73
CA TYR A 215 18.84 -6.05 -18.45
C TYR A 215 20.05 -6.43 -19.30
N ASP A 216 20.42 -5.53 -20.21
CA ASP A 216 21.54 -5.75 -21.14
C ASP A 216 22.80 -4.98 -20.77
N ALA A 217 22.77 -4.21 -19.67
CA ALA A 217 23.92 -3.46 -19.19
C ALA A 217 24.82 -4.34 -18.29
N PRO A 218 26.13 -4.05 -18.22
CA PRO A 218 27.02 -4.77 -17.33
C PRO A 218 26.68 -4.47 -15.86
N ILE A 219 26.85 -5.46 -15.00
CA ILE A 219 26.85 -5.26 -13.54
C ILE A 219 28.05 -4.40 -13.18
N THR A 220 27.83 -3.41 -12.32
CA THR A 220 28.83 -2.44 -11.88
C THR A 220 29.05 -2.48 -10.37
N ASP A 221 30.16 -1.90 -9.91
CA ASP A 221 30.43 -1.69 -8.49
C ASP A 221 29.23 -1.01 -7.83
N GLY A 222 28.88 -1.40 -6.61
CA GLY A 222 27.79 -0.80 -5.85
C GLY A 222 26.37 -1.20 -6.29
N ASP A 223 26.22 -2.04 -7.32
CA ASP A 223 24.93 -2.68 -7.60
C ASP A 223 24.54 -3.63 -6.47
N ARG A 224 23.24 -3.88 -6.33
CA ARG A 224 22.73 -4.95 -5.47
C ARG A 224 22.13 -6.02 -6.37
N ILE A 225 22.42 -7.28 -6.10
CA ILE A 225 21.94 -8.38 -6.93
C ILE A 225 21.22 -9.42 -6.09
N ALA A 226 20.17 -10.00 -6.66
CA ALA A 226 19.45 -11.14 -6.14
C ALA A 226 19.68 -12.31 -7.09
N ILE A 227 20.26 -13.38 -6.55
CA ILE A 227 20.68 -14.54 -7.32
C ILE A 227 19.75 -15.70 -7.04
N ARG A 228 19.13 -16.22 -8.10
CA ARG A 228 18.37 -17.45 -8.03
C ARG A 228 19.31 -18.63 -8.24
N ALA A 229 19.71 -19.25 -7.14
CA ALA A 229 20.53 -20.45 -7.13
C ALA A 229 20.03 -21.41 -6.03
N PRO A 230 20.21 -22.73 -6.16
CA PRO A 230 19.88 -23.66 -5.10
C PRO A 230 20.58 -23.28 -3.79
N ALA A 231 19.93 -23.47 -2.64
CA ALA A 231 20.51 -23.14 -1.35
C ALA A 231 21.91 -23.77 -1.17
N GLY A 232 22.90 -22.98 -0.75
CA GLY A 232 24.27 -23.43 -0.56
C GLY A 232 25.10 -23.62 -1.83
N THR A 233 24.61 -23.19 -3.00
CA THR A 233 25.40 -23.22 -4.24
C THR A 233 26.18 -21.93 -4.45
N ASP A 234 27.34 -22.06 -5.11
CA ASP A 234 28.17 -20.93 -5.53
C ASP A 234 27.39 -20.05 -6.53
N PRO A 235 27.31 -18.72 -6.31
CA PRO A 235 26.80 -17.73 -7.25
C PRO A 235 27.24 -17.88 -8.71
N SER A 236 28.40 -18.49 -8.99
CA SER A 236 28.83 -18.81 -10.36
C SER A 236 27.87 -19.73 -11.12
N ASN A 237 26.99 -20.45 -10.40
CA ASN A 237 25.97 -21.35 -10.96
C ASN A 237 24.59 -20.69 -11.10
N ALA A 238 24.48 -19.37 -10.94
CA ALA A 238 23.23 -18.66 -11.12
C ALA A 238 22.60 -18.98 -12.48
N GLY A 239 21.31 -19.34 -12.50
CA GLY A 239 20.54 -19.42 -13.75
C GLY A 239 20.08 -18.03 -14.20
N ALA A 240 19.81 -17.16 -13.24
CA ALA A 240 19.42 -15.78 -13.49
C ALA A 240 19.77 -14.87 -12.31
N ILE A 241 19.90 -13.57 -12.60
CA ILE A 241 20.24 -12.52 -11.64
C ILE A 241 19.30 -11.33 -11.84
N LEU A 242 18.70 -10.87 -10.76
CA LEU A 242 17.99 -9.60 -10.71
C LEU A 242 18.93 -8.54 -10.15
N VAL A 243 19.15 -7.46 -10.91
CA VAL A 243 20.07 -6.37 -10.59
C VAL A 243 19.28 -5.15 -10.17
N ALA A 244 19.55 -4.59 -8.99
CA ALA A 244 19.18 -3.22 -8.63
C ALA A 244 20.40 -2.31 -8.88
N PRO A 245 20.37 -1.51 -9.97
CA PRO A 245 21.44 -0.57 -10.25
C PRO A 245 21.61 0.44 -9.11
N GLN A 246 22.80 1.03 -8.99
CA GLN A 246 23.03 2.15 -8.07
C GLN A 246 21.92 3.21 -8.18
N GLY A 247 21.20 3.46 -7.08
CA GLY A 247 20.09 4.41 -7.01
C GLY A 247 18.69 3.77 -6.95
N ALA A 248 18.57 2.47 -7.21
CA ALA A 248 17.33 1.71 -7.07
C ALA A 248 17.17 1.01 -5.69
N ARG A 249 18.00 1.37 -4.71
CA ARG A 249 18.07 0.76 -3.37
C ARG A 249 17.11 1.41 -2.38
#